data_AF-A0A9W4XRG7-F1
#
_entry.id   AF-A0A9W4XRG7-F1
#
_cell.length_a   1.000
_cell.length_b   1.000
_cell.length_c   1.000
_cell.angle_alpha   90.00
_cell.angle_beta   90.00
_cell.angle_gamma   90.00
#
_symmetry.space_group_name_H-M   'P 1'
#
loop_
_entity.id
_entity.type
_entity.pdbx_description
1 polymer ?
#
loop_
_entity_poly.entity_id
_entity_poly.type
_entity_poly.pdbx_seq_one_letter_code
_entity_poly.pdbx_strand_id
1 'polypeptide(L)'
;MSVPAANRPGLASPASAFQGNDDPNEISDDDTDDSIIEPASDFYHQHLSAEAVAFLFSEVFSDAVKSAALNAARMFAVSESAVIEEFRRLLVIKVFVTDVDGSKISPTPLMDQLWHAAILDTKFYAQLQSVFGVMLHHNPSGAAEEQTSQRQKRLETMQVLYKNFFNDEAIDLTRLYCTLDASLLKICEILRRSNWSTNQMVHSLHFFTHAKVLC
;
A
#
# COMPACT_ATOMS: atom_id res chain seq x y z
N MET A 1 -33.15 39.15 -13.99
CA MET A 1 -34.00 38.91 -12.80
C MET A 1 -33.10 39.06 -11.60
N SER A 2 -33.18 40.22 -10.95
CA SER A 2 -32.21 40.68 -9.94
C SER A 2 -32.72 40.37 -8.54
N VAL A 3 -31.87 39.75 -7.72
CA VAL A 3 -32.15 39.45 -6.30
C VAL A 3 -31.48 40.55 -5.46
N PRO A 4 -32.19 41.18 -4.50
CA PRO A 4 -31.58 42.21 -3.66
C PRO A 4 -30.89 41.60 -2.42
N ALA A 5 -29.76 42.22 -2.07
CA ALA A 5 -28.92 41.91 -0.92
C ALA A 5 -29.59 42.27 0.41
N ALA A 6 -29.55 41.34 1.37
CA ALA A 6 -29.97 41.57 2.74
C ALA A 6 -28.76 41.92 3.61
N ASN A 7 -28.83 43.13 4.15
CA ASN A 7 -27.92 43.78 5.08
C ASN A 7 -28.08 43.16 6.49
N ARG A 8 -26.99 42.81 7.20
CA ARG A 8 -27.03 42.53 8.64
C ARG A 8 -25.96 43.36 9.37
N PRO A 9 -26.35 44.09 10.44
CA PRO A 9 -25.44 44.95 11.20
C PRO A 9 -24.62 44.15 12.23
N GLY A 10 -23.40 44.63 12.44
CA GLY A 10 -22.47 44.13 13.45
C GLY A 10 -22.89 44.46 14.88
N LEU A 11 -22.42 43.63 15.81
CA LEU A 11 -22.44 43.88 17.24
C LEU A 11 -21.07 43.49 17.80
N ALA A 12 -20.52 44.43 18.55
CA ALA A 12 -19.18 44.47 19.07
C ALA A 12 -18.97 43.54 20.28
N SER A 13 -17.69 43.23 20.52
CA SER A 13 -17.14 42.59 21.72
C SER A 13 -17.52 43.31 23.03
N PRO A 14 -17.29 42.64 24.17
CA PRO A 14 -16.16 43.11 24.96
C PRO A 14 -15.26 42.01 25.51
N ALA A 15 -14.01 42.42 25.70
CA ALA A 15 -12.94 41.71 26.36
C ALA A 15 -13.31 41.32 27.80
N SER A 16 -12.82 40.16 28.23
CA SER A 16 -12.62 39.86 29.64
C SER A 16 -11.18 39.38 29.82
N ALA A 17 -10.44 40.15 30.60
CA ALA A 17 -9.12 39.83 31.09
C ALA A 17 -9.23 38.67 32.09
N PHE A 18 -8.50 37.59 31.85
CA PHE A 18 -8.25 36.59 32.88
C PHE A 18 -6.77 36.66 33.26
N GLN A 19 -6.56 36.91 34.55
CA GLN A 19 -5.27 37.05 35.22
C GLN A 19 -4.61 35.67 35.38
N GLY A 20 -3.29 35.71 35.47
CA GLY A 20 -2.41 34.55 35.44
C GLY A 20 -2.58 33.57 36.58
N ASN A 21 -2.06 32.38 36.33
CA ASN A 21 -1.43 31.52 37.30
C ASN A 21 -0.19 30.95 36.61
N ASP A 22 0.97 31.52 36.95
CA ASP A 22 2.27 30.94 36.63
C ASP A 22 2.45 29.74 37.57
N ASP A 23 2.40 28.54 37.01
CA ASP A 23 2.64 27.28 37.73
C ASP A 23 4.09 26.84 37.45
N PRO A 24 5.03 26.93 38.39
CA PRO A 24 6.43 26.59 38.16
C PRO A 24 6.65 25.11 38.48
N ASN A 25 6.12 24.23 37.63
CA ASN A 25 6.44 22.80 37.69
C ASN A 25 6.17 22.09 36.36
N GLU A 26 6.64 22.70 35.26
CA GLU A 26 6.71 22.02 33.98
C GLU A 26 8.05 21.26 33.92
N ILE A 27 7.97 19.98 34.30
CA ILE A 27 9.02 18.99 34.00
C ILE A 27 9.01 18.83 32.48
N SER A 28 9.94 19.53 31.82
CA SER A 28 10.21 19.41 30.40
C SER A 28 11.02 18.12 30.16
N ASP A 29 10.34 16.98 30.23
CA ASP A 29 10.82 15.71 29.67
C ASP A 29 10.09 15.51 28.33
N ASP A 30 10.42 16.32 27.34
CA ASP A 30 9.97 16.13 25.96
C ASP A 30 11.13 16.34 24.98
N ASP A 31 12.19 15.56 25.20
CA ASP A 31 13.11 15.17 24.12
C ASP A 31 12.48 13.96 23.40
N THR A 32 11.26 14.10 22.87
CA THR A 32 10.90 13.30 21.69
C THR A 32 11.83 13.74 20.59
N ASP A 33 12.80 12.89 20.32
CA ASP A 33 13.66 12.91 19.16
C ASP A 33 12.81 12.86 17.88
N ASP A 34 12.25 14.00 17.50
CA ASP A 34 11.53 14.25 16.24
C ASP A 34 12.47 14.18 15.02
N SER A 35 13.74 13.79 15.20
CA SER A 35 14.72 13.70 14.11
C SER A 35 14.69 12.40 13.31
N ILE A 36 13.80 11.46 13.66
CA ILE A 36 13.50 10.30 12.81
C ILE A 36 12.20 10.54 12.03
N ILE A 37 12.09 11.69 11.35
CA ILE A 37 11.22 11.75 10.18
C ILE A 37 11.91 10.86 9.14
N GLU A 38 11.33 9.67 8.95
CA GLU A 38 11.89 8.64 8.09
C GLU A 38 12.27 9.20 6.71
N PRO A 39 13.42 8.80 6.13
CA PRO A 39 13.87 9.24 4.81
C PRO A 39 12.87 8.94 3.67
N ALA A 40 11.85 8.10 3.92
CA ALA A 40 10.74 7.88 3.01
C ALA A 40 9.82 9.11 2.85
N SER A 41 9.67 9.94 3.90
CA SER A 41 8.79 11.13 3.91
C SER A 41 9.21 12.17 2.86
N ASP A 42 10.51 12.45 2.76
CA ASP A 42 11.06 13.42 1.81
C ASP A 42 10.77 13.04 0.35
N PHE A 43 10.74 11.74 0.05
CA PHE A 43 10.48 11.25 -1.29
C PHE A 43 9.06 11.59 -1.77
N TYR A 44 8.05 11.46 -0.90
CA TYR A 44 6.67 11.83 -1.21
C TYR A 44 6.57 13.31 -1.57
N HIS A 45 7.19 14.18 -0.77
CA HIS A 45 7.19 15.62 -0.99
C HIS A 45 7.95 16.08 -2.25
N GLN A 46 8.92 15.29 -2.73
CA GLN A 46 9.65 15.59 -3.97
C GLN A 46 8.84 15.28 -5.24
N HIS A 47 7.92 14.31 -5.18
CA HIS A 47 7.26 13.76 -6.38
C HIS A 47 5.75 13.99 -6.42
N LEU A 48 5.16 14.45 -5.33
CA LEU A 48 3.73 14.73 -5.21
C LEU A 48 3.47 16.17 -4.78
N SER A 49 2.27 16.67 -5.09
CA SER A 49 1.79 17.94 -4.53
C SER A 49 1.58 17.81 -3.02
N ALA A 50 1.62 18.93 -2.29
CA ALA A 50 1.33 18.94 -0.86
C ALA A 50 -0.07 18.39 -0.53
N GLU A 51 -1.06 18.66 -1.40
CA GLU A 51 -2.41 18.11 -1.29
C GLU A 51 -2.41 16.57 -1.43
N ALA A 52 -1.65 16.03 -2.37
CA ALA A 52 -1.52 14.59 -2.57
C ALA A 52 -0.80 13.88 -1.43
N VAL A 53 0.25 14.49 -0.89
CA VAL A 53 0.91 13.96 0.32
C VAL A 53 -0.07 13.98 1.50
N ALA A 54 -0.73 15.10 1.77
CA ALA A 54 -1.70 15.20 2.86
C ALA A 54 -2.84 14.17 2.73
N PHE A 55 -3.32 13.91 1.51
CA PHE A 55 -4.33 12.88 1.26
C PHE A 55 -3.82 11.46 1.54
N LEU A 56 -2.62 11.09 1.07
CA LEU A 56 -2.06 9.74 1.28
C LEU A 56 -1.88 9.38 2.76
N PHE A 57 -1.62 10.38 3.61
CA PHE A 57 -1.43 10.19 5.05
C PHE A 57 -2.68 10.54 5.88
N SER A 58 -3.83 10.76 5.23
CA SER A 58 -5.09 11.07 5.92
C SER A 58 -5.80 9.83 6.47
N GLU A 59 -6.70 10.05 7.43
CA GLU A 59 -7.64 9.02 7.90
C GLU A 59 -8.57 8.56 6.78
N VAL A 60 -9.00 9.48 5.90
CA VAL A 60 -9.87 9.16 4.75
C VAL A 60 -9.24 8.09 3.86
N PHE A 61 -7.94 8.22 3.56
CA PHE A 61 -7.21 7.22 2.78
C PHE A 61 -7.13 5.89 3.52
N SER A 62 -6.72 5.92 4.79
CA SER A 62 -6.51 4.70 5.59
C SER A 62 -7.82 3.93 5.81
N ASP A 63 -8.92 4.63 6.10
CA ASP A 63 -10.24 4.03 6.29
C ASP A 63 -10.78 3.41 4.99
N ALA A 64 -10.58 4.08 3.85
CA ALA A 64 -11.02 3.56 2.55
C ALA A 64 -10.37 2.22 2.20
N VAL A 65 -9.08 2.05 2.53
CA VAL A 65 -8.35 0.81 2.23
C VAL A 65 -8.36 -0.20 3.38
N LYS A 66 -8.84 0.17 4.57
CA LYS A 66 -8.73 -0.62 5.81
C LYS A 66 -9.18 -2.06 5.68
N SER A 67 -10.36 -2.29 5.10
CA SER A 67 -10.89 -3.65 4.96
C SER A 67 -10.03 -4.52 4.04
N ALA A 68 -9.52 -3.95 2.95
CA ALA A 68 -8.61 -4.64 2.03
C ALA A 68 -7.23 -4.86 2.66
N ALA A 69 -6.72 -3.86 3.39
CA ALA A 69 -5.46 -3.93 4.12
C ALA A 69 -5.46 -5.03 5.17
N LEU A 70 -6.54 -5.13 5.98
CA LEU A 70 -6.71 -6.19 6.97
C LEU A 70 -6.72 -7.59 6.35
N ASN A 71 -7.38 -7.75 5.20
CA ASN A 71 -7.43 -9.04 4.51
C ASN A 71 -6.07 -9.42 3.92
N ALA A 72 -5.39 -8.48 3.27
CA ALA A 72 -4.05 -8.68 2.74
C ALA A 72 -3.03 -8.94 3.87
N ALA A 73 -3.08 -8.20 4.97
CA ALA A 73 -2.22 -8.39 6.14
C ALA A 73 -2.27 -9.85 6.66
N ARG A 74 -3.48 -10.42 6.75
CA ARG A 74 -3.67 -11.83 7.12
C ARG A 74 -3.13 -12.78 6.06
N MET A 75 -3.39 -12.52 4.78
CA MET A 75 -2.97 -13.39 3.68
C MET A 75 -1.45 -13.43 3.50
N PHE A 76 -0.78 -12.30 3.73
CA PHE A 76 0.67 -12.16 3.55
C PHE A 76 1.45 -12.19 4.88
N ALA A 77 0.79 -12.43 6.02
CA ALA A 77 1.40 -12.50 7.35
C ALA A 77 2.28 -11.28 7.71
N VAL A 78 1.77 -10.07 7.43
CA VAL A 78 2.42 -8.79 7.73
C VAL A 78 1.48 -7.86 8.49
N SER A 79 1.97 -6.73 9.03
CA SER A 79 1.11 -5.77 9.71
C SER A 79 0.20 -5.01 8.73
N GLU A 80 -0.95 -4.54 9.21
CA GLU A 80 -1.84 -3.65 8.45
C GLU A 80 -1.12 -2.38 7.98
N SER A 81 -0.32 -1.77 8.86
CA SER A 81 0.45 -0.57 8.54
C SER A 81 1.44 -0.79 7.41
N ALA A 82 2.11 -1.95 7.36
CA ALA A 82 3.02 -2.29 6.27
C ALA A 82 2.27 -2.44 4.95
N VAL A 83 1.08 -3.03 4.96
CA VAL A 83 0.25 -3.17 3.75
C VAL A 83 -0.19 -1.82 3.20
N ILE A 84 -0.62 -0.91 4.08
CA ILE A 84 -1.02 0.44 3.69
C ILE A 84 0.19 1.18 3.10
N GLU A 85 1.36 1.04 3.72
CA GLU A 85 2.59 1.66 3.23
C GLU A 85 3.02 1.13 1.86
N GLU A 86 2.96 -0.18 1.62
CA GLU A 86 3.19 -0.77 0.28
C GLU A 86 2.28 -0.16 -0.79
N PHE A 87 1.03 0.13 -0.42
CA PHE A 87 0.08 0.74 -1.34
C PHE A 87 0.38 2.22 -1.60
N ARG A 88 0.77 3.00 -0.59
CA ARG A 88 1.25 4.38 -0.80
C ARG A 88 2.46 4.40 -1.74
N ARG A 89 3.44 3.53 -1.48
CA ARG A 89 4.66 3.38 -2.31
C ARG A 89 4.32 3.01 -3.76
N LEU A 90 3.38 2.10 -3.98
CA LEU A 90 2.87 1.79 -5.33
C LEU A 90 2.33 3.05 -6.04
N LEU A 91 1.46 3.80 -5.36
CA LEU A 91 0.79 4.95 -5.96
C LEU A 91 1.80 6.03 -6.39
N VAL A 92 2.78 6.35 -5.54
CA VAL A 92 3.83 7.32 -5.91
C VAL A 92 4.61 6.84 -7.11
N ILE A 93 5.00 5.56 -7.16
CA ILE A 93 5.74 5.03 -8.31
C ILE A 93 4.90 5.13 -9.58
N LYS A 94 3.61 4.78 -9.53
CA LYS A 94 2.71 4.90 -10.69
C LYS A 94 2.61 6.33 -11.20
N VAL A 95 2.51 7.31 -10.29
CA VAL A 95 2.49 8.74 -10.64
C VAL A 95 3.83 9.16 -11.24
N PHE A 96 4.94 8.83 -10.58
CA PHE A 96 6.30 9.18 -11.00
C PHE A 96 6.63 8.68 -12.40
N VAL A 97 6.41 7.39 -12.68
CA VAL A 97 6.68 6.83 -14.01
C VAL A 97 5.58 7.16 -15.03
N THR A 98 4.54 7.88 -14.62
CA THR A 98 3.36 8.21 -15.43
C THR A 98 2.77 6.93 -16.05
N ASP A 99 2.53 5.91 -15.23
CA ASP A 99 1.97 4.62 -15.65
C ASP A 99 0.45 4.68 -15.77
N VAL A 100 -0.01 5.58 -16.66
CA VAL A 100 -1.41 5.89 -16.93
C VAL A 100 -2.16 4.66 -17.41
N ASP A 101 -1.57 3.85 -18.29
CA ASP A 101 -2.27 2.69 -18.89
C ASP A 101 -1.96 1.34 -18.21
N GLY A 102 -1.21 1.33 -17.11
CA GLY A 102 -0.78 0.08 -16.46
C GLY A 102 0.14 -0.78 -17.33
N SER A 103 0.98 -0.14 -18.16
CA SER A 103 1.84 -0.79 -19.16
C SER A 103 3.33 -0.74 -18.80
N LYS A 104 3.73 0.04 -17.80
CA LYS A 104 5.14 0.24 -17.42
C LYS A 104 5.56 -0.62 -16.25
N ILE A 105 4.71 -0.73 -15.23
CA ILE A 105 5.00 -1.47 -14.00
C ILE A 105 3.88 -2.46 -13.68
N SER A 106 4.18 -3.42 -12.82
CA SER A 106 3.17 -4.34 -12.30
C SER A 106 3.35 -4.47 -10.79
N PRO A 107 2.27 -4.32 -10.01
CA PRO A 107 2.35 -4.40 -8.55
C PRO A 107 2.77 -5.81 -8.10
N THR A 108 3.35 -5.90 -6.90
CA THR A 108 3.46 -7.20 -6.21
C THR A 108 2.06 -7.73 -5.90
N PRO A 109 1.90 -9.06 -5.65
CA PRO A 109 0.57 -9.60 -5.32
C PRO A 109 -0.11 -8.92 -4.13
N LEU A 110 0.66 -8.41 -3.15
CA LEU A 110 0.14 -7.67 -2.00
C LEU A 110 -0.44 -6.32 -2.41
N MET A 111 0.37 -5.51 -3.11
CA MET A 111 -0.05 -4.20 -3.60
C MET A 111 -1.26 -4.31 -4.55
N ASP A 112 -1.29 -5.38 -5.36
CA ASP A 112 -2.35 -5.65 -6.33
C ASP A 112 -3.72 -5.85 -5.65
N GLN A 113 -3.77 -6.42 -4.44
CA GLN A 113 -5.03 -6.54 -3.68
C GLN A 113 -5.62 -5.16 -3.35
N LEU A 114 -4.78 -4.23 -2.86
CA LEU A 114 -5.24 -2.89 -2.50
C LEU A 114 -5.55 -2.06 -3.75
N TRP A 115 -4.80 -2.25 -4.84
CA TRP A 115 -5.10 -1.60 -6.12
C TRP A 115 -6.49 -1.98 -6.64
N HIS A 116 -6.83 -3.27 -6.64
CA HIS A 116 -8.17 -3.72 -7.04
C HIS A 116 -9.27 -3.18 -6.12
N ALA A 117 -9.06 -3.24 -4.81
CA ALA A 117 -10.03 -2.71 -3.85
C ALA A 117 -10.26 -1.20 -4.05
N ALA A 118 -9.20 -0.43 -4.27
CA ALA A 118 -9.27 1.00 -4.54
C ALA A 118 -10.08 1.30 -5.80
N ILE A 119 -9.89 0.55 -6.90
CA ILE A 119 -10.65 0.75 -8.15
C ILE A 119 -12.14 0.43 -7.96
N LEU A 120 -12.46 -0.59 -7.15
CA LEU A 120 -13.84 -0.99 -6.89
C LEU A 120 -14.60 0.03 -6.03
N ASP A 121 -13.92 0.72 -5.11
CA ASP A 121 -14.48 1.91 -4.46
C ASP A 121 -14.37 3.13 -5.39
N THR A 122 -15.32 3.23 -6.30
CA THR A 122 -15.34 4.28 -7.33
C THR A 122 -15.34 5.71 -6.77
N LYS A 123 -15.84 5.95 -5.55
CA LYS A 123 -15.82 7.29 -4.93
C LYS A 123 -14.43 7.63 -4.43
N PHE A 124 -13.83 6.72 -3.66
CA PHE A 124 -12.44 6.86 -3.22
C PHE A 124 -11.49 7.00 -4.42
N TYR A 125 -11.70 6.18 -5.46
CA TYR A 125 -10.86 6.21 -6.65
C TYR A 125 -10.93 7.52 -7.41
N ALA A 126 -12.13 8.10 -7.57
CA ALA A 126 -12.29 9.40 -8.22
C ALA A 126 -11.58 10.51 -7.43
N GLN A 127 -11.67 10.47 -6.09
CA GLN A 127 -10.95 11.42 -5.23
C GLN A 127 -9.43 11.24 -5.33
N LEU A 128 -8.94 10.01 -5.30
CA LEU A 128 -7.53 9.66 -5.46
C LEU A 128 -6.96 10.22 -6.77
N GLN A 129 -7.65 10.00 -7.90
CA GLN A 129 -7.23 10.52 -9.20
C GLN A 129 -7.27 12.05 -9.26
N SER A 130 -8.30 12.67 -8.66
CA SER A 130 -8.43 14.13 -8.61
C SER A 130 -7.26 14.76 -7.86
N VAL A 131 -6.89 14.20 -6.71
CA VAL A 131 -5.82 14.72 -5.85
C VAL A 131 -4.44 14.56 -6.51
N PHE A 132 -4.21 13.44 -7.21
CA PHE A 132 -2.97 13.26 -7.96
C PHE A 132 -2.91 14.04 -9.28
N GLY A 133 -4.03 14.59 -9.75
CA GLY A 133 -4.10 15.27 -11.05
C GLY A 133 -3.81 14.35 -12.24
N VAL A 134 -3.94 13.03 -12.07
CA VAL A 134 -3.68 12.03 -13.12
C VAL A 134 -4.73 10.92 -13.09
N MET A 135 -5.22 10.56 -14.26
CA MET A 135 -6.13 9.43 -14.43
C MET A 135 -5.32 8.15 -14.60
N LEU A 136 -5.17 7.38 -13.52
CA LEU A 136 -4.53 6.07 -13.58
C LEU A 136 -5.56 5.05 -14.05
N HIS A 137 -5.31 4.32 -15.14
CA HIS A 137 -6.18 3.27 -15.65
C HIS A 137 -5.73 1.89 -15.16
N HIS A 138 -6.71 1.00 -14.98
CA HIS A 138 -6.46 -0.42 -14.79
C HIS A 138 -6.45 -1.14 -16.13
N ASN A 139 -5.50 -2.05 -16.33
CA ASN A 139 -5.43 -2.92 -17.51
C ASN A 139 -5.84 -4.36 -17.13
N PRO A 140 -7.12 -4.74 -17.33
CA PRO A 140 -7.60 -6.08 -16.95
C PRO A 140 -6.98 -7.20 -17.79
N SER A 141 -6.53 -6.89 -19.01
CA SER A 141 -5.85 -7.84 -19.89
C SER A 141 -4.41 -8.15 -19.44
N GLY A 142 -3.87 -7.38 -18.48
CA GLY A 142 -2.51 -7.57 -17.97
C GLY A 142 -2.26 -8.92 -17.28
N ALA A 143 -3.33 -9.64 -16.93
CA ALA A 143 -3.29 -10.97 -16.31
C ALA A 143 -3.43 -12.12 -17.32
N ALA A 144 -3.64 -11.85 -18.62
CA ALA A 144 -3.75 -12.90 -19.64
C ALA A 144 -2.44 -13.71 -19.77
N GLU A 145 -2.52 -15.00 -20.10
CA GLU A 145 -1.35 -15.88 -20.25
C GLU A 145 -0.35 -15.35 -21.31
N GLU A 146 -0.87 -14.76 -22.39
CA GLU A 146 -0.08 -14.12 -23.44
C GLU A 146 0.76 -12.94 -22.92
N GLN A 147 0.33 -12.35 -21.80
CA GLN A 147 0.97 -11.22 -21.14
C GLN A 147 1.89 -11.63 -19.99
N THR A 148 2.00 -12.92 -19.64
CA THR A 148 2.79 -13.37 -18.48
C THR A 148 4.25 -12.91 -18.56
N SER A 149 4.90 -13.03 -19.72
CA SER A 149 6.28 -12.59 -19.90
C SER A 149 6.45 -11.06 -19.79
N GLN A 150 5.46 -10.30 -20.27
CA GLN A 150 5.47 -8.83 -20.17
C GLN A 150 5.17 -8.38 -18.74
N ARG A 151 4.23 -9.04 -18.05
CA ARG A 151 3.92 -8.82 -16.64
C ARG A 151 5.14 -9.05 -15.77
N GLN A 152 5.92 -10.11 -16.04
CA GLN A 152 7.15 -10.38 -15.31
C GLN A 152 8.18 -9.25 -15.47
N LYS A 153 8.41 -8.76 -16.70
CA LYS A 153 9.29 -7.60 -16.95
C LYS A 153 8.82 -6.33 -16.23
N ARG A 154 7.51 -6.08 -16.23
CA ARG A 154 6.92 -4.94 -15.52
C ARG A 154 7.04 -5.09 -13.99
N LEU A 155 6.96 -6.30 -13.45
CA LEU A 155 7.19 -6.58 -12.04
C LEU A 155 8.67 -6.39 -11.67
N GLU A 156 9.60 -6.84 -12.49
CA GLU A 156 11.03 -6.58 -12.31
C GLU A 156 11.33 -5.07 -12.33
N THR A 157 10.69 -4.35 -13.26
CA THR A 157 10.79 -2.89 -13.33
C THR A 157 10.25 -2.24 -12.05
N MET A 158 9.11 -2.72 -11.54
CA MET A 158 8.55 -2.27 -10.26
C MET A 158 9.52 -2.49 -9.10
N GLN A 159 10.13 -3.68 -8.99
CA GLN A 159 11.09 -4.01 -7.93
C GLN A 159 12.34 -3.10 -7.99
N VAL A 160 12.87 -2.84 -9.19
CA VAL A 160 14.03 -1.94 -9.36
C VAL A 160 13.69 -0.52 -8.95
N LEU A 161 12.54 0.01 -9.38
CA LEU A 161 12.10 1.36 -9.02
C LEU A 161 11.87 1.48 -7.51
N TYR A 162 11.20 0.49 -6.93
CA TYR A 162 10.96 0.44 -5.49
C TYR A 162 12.27 0.48 -4.71
N LYS A 163 13.24 -0.36 -5.09
CA LYS A 163 14.55 -0.40 -4.42
C LYS A 163 15.29 0.92 -4.53
N ASN A 164 15.23 1.57 -5.70
CA ASN A 164 15.91 2.84 -5.92
C ASN A 164 15.26 4.00 -5.14
N PHE A 165 13.94 4.02 -4.99
CA PHE A 165 13.24 5.12 -4.30
C PHE A 165 13.24 4.99 -2.78
N PHE A 166 13.02 3.78 -2.27
CA PHE A 166 12.81 3.56 -0.84
C PHE A 166 14.02 2.94 -0.15
N ASN A 167 15.08 2.60 -0.91
CA ASN A 167 16.23 1.84 -0.43
C ASN A 167 15.85 0.50 0.23
N ASP A 168 14.67 -0.01 -0.08
CA ASP A 168 14.02 -1.15 0.57
C ASP A 168 13.53 -2.17 -0.47
N GLU A 169 13.16 -3.38 -0.06
CA GLU A 169 12.59 -4.39 -0.96
C GLU A 169 11.07 -4.41 -0.82
N ALA A 170 10.36 -4.45 -1.95
CA ALA A 170 8.90 -4.58 -1.95
C ALA A 170 8.48 -5.91 -1.31
N ILE A 171 7.36 -5.90 -0.57
CA ILE A 171 6.81 -7.13 0.02
C ILE A 171 6.27 -8.01 -1.11
N ASP A 172 7.04 -9.04 -1.43
CA ASP A 172 6.77 -9.97 -2.52
C ASP A 172 6.97 -11.41 -2.05
N LEU A 173 5.89 -12.04 -1.57
CA LEU A 173 5.92 -13.44 -1.17
C LEU A 173 5.98 -14.41 -2.36
N THR A 174 5.81 -13.94 -3.62
CA THR A 174 5.95 -14.82 -4.78
C THR A 174 7.37 -15.39 -4.87
N ARG A 175 8.39 -14.65 -4.40
CA ARG A 175 9.78 -15.15 -4.30
C ARG A 175 9.93 -16.34 -3.33
N LEU A 176 9.15 -16.38 -2.25
CA LEU A 176 9.15 -17.51 -1.30
C LEU A 176 8.53 -18.76 -1.92
N TYR A 177 7.49 -18.60 -2.73
CA TYR A 177 6.86 -19.74 -3.42
C TYR A 177 7.71 -20.26 -4.59
N CYS A 178 8.43 -19.42 -5.34
CA CYS A 178 9.31 -19.91 -6.42
C CYS A 178 10.53 -20.71 -5.91
N THR A 179 11.06 -20.37 -4.73
CA THR A 179 12.16 -21.15 -4.10
C THR A 179 11.65 -22.42 -3.43
N LEU A 180 10.44 -22.38 -2.88
CA LEU A 180 9.73 -23.56 -2.42
C LEU A 180 9.32 -24.48 -3.56
N ASP A 181 8.97 -23.98 -4.75
CA ASP A 181 8.54 -24.79 -5.89
C ASP A 181 9.68 -25.68 -6.42
N ALA A 182 10.91 -25.18 -6.50
CA ALA A 182 12.06 -26.04 -6.84
C ALA A 182 12.29 -27.15 -5.80
N SER A 183 11.97 -26.89 -4.53
CA SER A 183 12.11 -27.85 -3.43
C SER A 183 10.92 -28.81 -3.35
N LEU A 184 9.71 -28.33 -3.60
CA LEU A 184 8.47 -29.10 -3.65
C LEU A 184 8.40 -29.96 -4.91
N LEU A 185 8.89 -29.48 -6.05
CA LEU A 185 9.09 -30.30 -7.26
C LEU A 185 10.12 -31.39 -7.00
N LYS A 186 11.22 -31.11 -6.28
CA LYS A 186 12.16 -32.16 -5.83
C LYS A 186 11.51 -33.15 -4.87
N ILE A 187 10.68 -32.69 -3.92
CA ILE A 187 9.94 -33.57 -3.02
C ILE A 187 8.92 -34.42 -3.79
N CYS A 188 8.16 -33.82 -4.71
CA CYS A 188 7.23 -34.53 -5.60
C CYS A 188 7.96 -35.54 -6.51
N GLU A 189 9.16 -35.22 -7.01
CA GLU A 189 10.03 -36.12 -7.77
C GLU A 189 10.51 -37.30 -6.91
N ILE A 190 10.93 -37.04 -5.66
CA ILE A 190 11.34 -38.06 -4.68
C ILE A 190 10.16 -38.99 -4.31
N LEU A 191 8.98 -38.41 -4.06
CA LEU A 191 7.77 -39.15 -3.72
C LEU A 191 7.26 -39.98 -4.91
N ARG A 192 7.37 -39.45 -6.14
CA ARG A 192 7.04 -40.17 -7.38
C ARG A 192 7.98 -41.35 -7.61
N ARG A 193 9.28 -41.20 -7.35
CA ARG A 193 10.27 -42.31 -7.43
C ARG A 193 10.06 -43.38 -6.37
N SER A 194 9.39 -43.03 -5.27
CA SER A 194 9.07 -43.96 -4.18
C SER A 194 7.76 -44.72 -4.40
N ASN A 195 7.11 -44.56 -5.56
CA ASN A 195 5.89 -45.27 -5.97
C ASN A 195 4.67 -45.01 -5.07
N TRP A 196 4.61 -43.82 -4.47
CA TRP A 196 3.47 -43.39 -3.64
C TRP A 196 2.24 -43.15 -4.53
N SER A 197 1.07 -43.56 -4.06
CA SER A 197 -0.19 -43.25 -4.75
C SER A 197 -0.52 -41.76 -4.64
N THR A 198 -1.29 -41.23 -5.59
CA THR A 198 -1.70 -39.82 -5.63
C THR A 198 -2.40 -39.39 -4.32
N ASN A 199 -3.17 -40.29 -3.70
CA ASN A 199 -3.82 -40.04 -2.41
C ASN A 199 -2.83 -39.91 -1.23
N GLN A 200 -1.73 -40.67 -1.26
CA GLN A 200 -0.68 -40.55 -0.23
C GLN A 200 0.13 -39.25 -0.40
N MET A 201 0.33 -38.78 -1.64
CA MET A 201 1.01 -37.50 -1.90
C MET A 201 0.21 -36.31 -1.37
N VAL A 202 -1.11 -36.28 -1.58
CA VAL A 202 -1.98 -35.17 -1.14
C VAL A 202 -2.02 -35.09 0.39
N HIS A 203 -2.13 -36.22 1.09
CA HIS A 203 -2.12 -36.26 2.56
C HIS A 203 -0.79 -35.76 3.15
N SER A 204 0.35 -36.13 2.56
CA SER A 204 1.66 -35.63 3.01
C SER A 204 1.85 -34.14 2.70
N LEU A 205 1.41 -33.65 1.53
CA LEU A 205 1.49 -32.22 1.21
C LEU A 205 0.64 -31.36 2.16
N HIS A 206 -0.54 -31.84 2.55
CA HIS A 206 -1.38 -31.20 3.56
C HIS A 206 -0.71 -31.16 4.95
N PHE A 207 0.01 -32.22 5.32
CA PHE A 207 0.76 -32.29 6.56
C PHE A 207 1.95 -31.32 6.59
N PHE A 208 2.69 -31.20 5.48
CA PHE A 208 3.82 -30.27 5.36
C PHE A 208 3.40 -28.79 5.29
N THR A 209 2.26 -28.50 4.67
CA THR A 209 1.69 -27.14 4.64
C THR A 209 1.18 -26.72 6.03
N HIS A 210 0.58 -27.62 6.81
CA HIS A 210 0.15 -27.31 8.18
C HIS A 210 1.31 -27.22 9.18
N ALA A 211 2.35 -28.06 9.05
CA ALA A 211 3.48 -28.03 9.96
C ALA A 211 4.31 -26.73 9.87
N LYS A 212 4.28 -26.02 8.73
CA LYS A 212 4.99 -24.74 8.54
C LYS A 212 4.21 -23.50 8.98
N VAL A 213 2.91 -23.62 9.25
CA VAL A 213 2.10 -22.52 9.81
C VAL A 213 2.25 -22.45 11.34
N LEU A 214 2.92 -23.44 11.95
CA LEU A 214 3.09 -23.59 13.40
C LEU A 214 4.56 -23.48 13.89
N CYS A 215 5.47 -22.96 13.06
CA CYS A 215 6.86 -22.70 13.44
C CYS A 215 7.29 -21.29 13.02
#